data_AF-A0A4W3GY08-F1
#
_entry.id   AF-A0A4W3GY08-F1
#
_cell.length_a   1.000
_cell.length_b   1.000
_cell.length_c   1.000
_cell.angle_alpha   90.00
_cell.angle_beta   90.00
_cell.angle_gamma   90.00
#
_symmetry.space_group_name_H-M   'P 1'
#
loop_
_entity.id
_entity.type
_entity.pdbx_description
1 polymer ?
#
loop_
_entity_poly.entity_id
_entity_poly.type
_entity_poly.pdbx_seq_one_letter_code
_entity_poly.pdbx_strand_id
1 'polypeptide(L)'
;MNTQEGSLCAQHCLNNLLQGEYFSPVELSSIAQQLDEEERARMAEGGTATEEYKIFLQQPSGNMDDSGFFSIQVISSALGVWGLELTLFNSPEYQRLRIDAVNERAFICNYKEHWFTVRKLGNQWFNLNSLLMGPELISDTYLALFLAQLQQEGYSIFVLRGDLPECEADELLKIMRVVQQERPKLIGEEGTQRTQTESSPR
;
A
#
# COMPACT_ATOMS: atom_id res chain seq x y z
N MET A 1 -6.68 12.36 10.75
CA MET A 1 -5.29 11.88 10.62
C MET A 1 -5.31 10.45 11.13
N ASN A 2 -5.33 9.48 10.21
CA ASN A 2 -5.41 8.06 10.55
C ASN A 2 -3.99 7.53 10.75
N THR A 3 -3.45 7.77 11.95
CA THR A 3 -2.16 7.23 12.39
C THR A 3 -2.30 5.75 12.75
N GLN A 4 -1.33 4.93 12.33
CA GLN A 4 -1.28 3.50 12.62
C GLN A 4 -1.21 3.24 14.13
N GLU A 5 -2.30 2.75 14.70
CA GLU A 5 -2.21 1.82 15.83
C GLU A 5 -1.99 0.43 15.20
N GLY A 6 -0.77 -0.09 15.35
CA GLY A 6 -0.34 -1.48 15.06
C GLY A 6 -1.05 -2.25 13.92
N SER A 7 -0.31 -2.53 12.85
CA SER A 7 -0.62 -3.56 11.84
C SER A 7 -1.71 -3.27 10.80
N LEU A 8 -2.51 -2.21 10.93
CA LEU A 8 -3.57 -1.86 9.96
C LEU A 8 -3.05 -1.18 8.67
N CYS A 9 -1.83 -1.49 8.23
CA CYS A 9 -1.20 -0.86 7.07
C CYS A 9 -1.98 -1.03 5.76
N ALA A 10 -2.56 -2.22 5.53
CA ALA A 10 -3.35 -2.47 4.32
C ALA A 10 -4.63 -1.61 4.28
N GLN A 11 -5.29 -1.44 5.42
CA GLN A 11 -6.47 -0.59 5.53
C GLN A 11 -6.12 0.87 5.20
N HIS A 12 -5.08 1.41 5.84
CA HIS A 12 -4.64 2.78 5.55
C HIS A 12 -4.18 2.93 4.11
N CYS A 13 -3.49 1.94 3.55
CA CYS A 13 -3.08 1.92 2.16
C CYS A 13 -4.29 2.06 1.23
N LEU A 14 -5.30 1.20 1.37
CA LEU A 14 -6.51 1.22 0.54
C LEU A 14 -7.34 2.50 0.73
N ASN A 15 -7.51 2.95 1.97
CA ASN A 15 -8.29 4.15 2.26
C ASN A 15 -7.58 5.42 1.76
N ASN A 16 -6.27 5.50 1.89
CA ASN A 16 -5.46 6.59 1.31
C ASN A 16 -5.49 6.55 -0.22
N LEU A 17 -5.46 5.34 -0.79
CA LEU A 17 -5.58 5.16 -2.23
C LEU A 17 -6.93 5.62 -2.75
N LEU A 18 -8.04 5.29 -2.08
CA LEU A 18 -9.38 5.71 -2.49
C LEU A 18 -9.75 7.12 -1.99
N GLN A 19 -8.92 7.72 -1.14
CA GLN A 19 -9.16 9.02 -0.49
C GLN A 19 -10.48 9.04 0.30
N GLY A 20 -10.79 7.94 0.97
CA GLY A 20 -11.98 7.77 1.80
C GLY A 20 -11.90 6.55 2.69
N GLU A 21 -12.72 6.49 3.74
CA GLU A 21 -12.77 5.37 4.68
C GLU A 21 -13.68 4.26 4.15
N TYR A 22 -13.29 3.66 3.02
CA TYR A 22 -14.09 2.62 2.35
C TYR A 22 -13.88 1.22 2.93
N PHE A 23 -12.70 0.97 3.49
CA PHE A 23 -12.36 -0.33 4.06
C PHE A 23 -12.10 -0.23 5.55
N SER A 24 -12.68 -1.18 6.27
CA SER A 24 -12.43 -1.48 7.66
C SER A 24 -11.56 -2.74 7.81
N PRO A 25 -10.89 -2.93 8.96
CA PRO A 25 -10.13 -4.15 9.22
C PRO A 25 -11.00 -5.42 9.12
N VAL A 26 -12.26 -5.31 9.54
CA VAL A 26 -13.23 -6.42 9.55
C VAL A 26 -13.57 -6.85 8.12
N GLU A 27 -13.74 -5.89 7.21
CA GLU A 27 -13.98 -6.20 5.79
C GLU A 27 -12.77 -6.85 5.14
N LEU A 28 -11.56 -6.35 5.42
CA LEU A 28 -10.33 -6.97 4.90
C LEU A 28 -10.13 -8.39 5.43
N SER A 29 -10.41 -8.64 6.72
CA SER A 29 -10.42 -9.99 7.29
C SER A 29 -11.46 -10.89 6.64
N SER A 30 -12.64 -10.36 6.31
CA SER A 30 -13.69 -11.13 5.63
C SER A 30 -13.26 -11.52 4.21
N ILE A 31 -12.62 -10.59 3.48
CA ILE A 31 -12.05 -10.86 2.15
C ILE A 31 -10.93 -11.90 2.24
N ALA A 32 -10.04 -11.80 3.24
CA ALA A 32 -8.98 -12.79 3.46
C ALA A 32 -9.55 -14.21 3.68
N GLN A 33 -10.52 -14.34 4.58
CA GLN A 33 -11.19 -15.62 4.85
C GLN A 33 -11.90 -16.18 3.63
N GLN A 34 -12.53 -15.32 2.82
CA GLN A 34 -13.16 -15.75 1.57
C GLN A 34 -12.12 -16.28 0.58
N LEU A 35 -10.98 -15.60 0.43
CA LEU A 35 -9.89 -16.06 -0.43
C LEU A 35 -9.32 -17.40 0.05
N ASP A 36 -9.14 -17.57 1.36
CA ASP A 36 -8.68 -18.85 1.93
C ASP A 36 -9.67 -19.99 1.64
N GLU A 37 -10.99 -19.72 1.72
CA GLU A 37 -12.03 -20.70 1.41
C GLU A 37 -12.08 -21.02 -0.09
N GLU A 38 -11.90 -20.03 -0.97
CA GLU A 38 -11.82 -20.23 -2.42
C GLU A 38 -10.57 -21.03 -2.82
N GLU A 39 -9.43 -20.76 -2.19
CA GLU A 39 -8.20 -21.55 -2.35
C GLU A 39 -8.41 -22.99 -1.85
N ARG A 40 -9.06 -23.17 -0.69
CA ARG A 40 -9.44 -24.48 -0.15
C ARG A 40 -10.38 -25.23 -1.09
N ALA A 41 -11.40 -24.57 -1.63
CA ALA A 41 -12.34 -25.17 -2.55
C ALA A 41 -11.64 -25.64 -3.85
N ARG A 42 -10.74 -24.82 -4.42
CA ARG A 42 -9.93 -25.22 -5.58
C ARG A 42 -8.99 -26.38 -5.26
N MET A 43 -8.38 -26.41 -4.08
CA MET A 43 -7.55 -27.54 -3.65
C MET A 43 -8.39 -28.81 -3.46
N ALA A 44 -9.63 -28.69 -2.99
CA ALA A 44 -10.56 -29.81 -2.86
C ALA A 44 -10.97 -30.40 -4.22
N GLU A 45 -11.04 -29.59 -5.28
CA GLU A 45 -11.25 -30.06 -6.67
C GLU A 45 -10.10 -30.95 -7.16
N GLY A 46 -8.87 -30.70 -6.69
CA GLY A 46 -7.69 -31.55 -6.94
C GLY A 46 -7.70 -32.88 -6.20
N GLY A 47 -8.70 -33.12 -5.33
CA GLY A 47 -8.91 -34.35 -4.58
C GLY A 47 -8.69 -34.17 -3.08
N THR A 48 -9.75 -34.30 -2.28
CA THR A 48 -9.73 -34.12 -0.82
C THR A 48 -8.95 -35.18 -0.05
N ALA A 49 -8.50 -36.25 -0.71
CA ALA A 49 -7.73 -37.34 -0.12
C ALA A 49 -6.21 -37.18 -0.32
N THR A 50 -5.75 -36.18 -1.06
CA THR A 50 -4.32 -35.94 -1.30
C THR A 50 -3.64 -35.41 -0.03
N GLU A 51 -2.35 -35.71 0.11
CA GLU A 51 -1.54 -35.21 1.22
C GLU A 51 -1.42 -33.68 1.17
N GLU A 52 -1.44 -33.10 -0.03
CA GLU A 52 -1.42 -31.65 -0.28
C GLU A 52 -2.63 -30.95 0.34
N TYR A 53 -3.84 -31.53 0.22
CA TYR A 53 -5.03 -30.99 0.84
C TYR A 53 -4.98 -31.06 2.37
N LYS A 54 -4.44 -32.15 2.93
CA LYS A 54 -4.26 -32.30 4.39
C LYS A 54 -3.21 -31.34 4.95
N ILE A 55 -2.11 -31.13 4.23
CA ILE A 55 -1.08 -30.14 4.60
C ILE A 55 -1.70 -28.75 4.53
N PHE A 56 -2.43 -28.42 3.46
CA PHE A 56 -3.09 -27.12 3.30
C PHE A 56 -4.09 -26.82 4.43
N LEU A 57 -4.88 -27.81 4.88
CA LEU A 57 -5.79 -27.66 6.01
C LEU A 57 -5.09 -27.38 7.35
N GLN A 58 -3.82 -27.77 7.49
CA GLN A 58 -3.03 -27.51 8.70
C GLN A 58 -2.26 -26.20 8.62
N GLN A 59 -2.17 -25.57 7.44
CA GLN A 59 -1.48 -24.30 7.32
C GLN A 59 -2.36 -23.15 7.84
N PRO A 60 -1.75 -22.18 8.57
CA PRO A 60 -2.43 -20.94 8.89
C PRO A 60 -2.81 -20.19 7.60
N SER A 61 -3.77 -19.29 7.71
CA SER A 61 -4.21 -18.45 6.60
C SER A 61 -3.01 -17.72 5.98
N GLY A 62 -2.81 -17.89 4.67
CA GLY A 62 -1.76 -17.15 3.94
C GLY A 62 -2.16 -15.71 3.65
N ASN A 63 -3.45 -15.38 3.78
CA ASN A 63 -4.02 -14.09 3.41
C ASN A 63 -4.10 -13.09 4.56
N MET A 64 -4.11 -13.59 5.80
CA MET A 64 -4.08 -12.82 7.04
C MET A 64 -3.17 -13.51 8.07
N ASP A 65 -2.18 -12.77 8.58
CA ASP A 65 -1.32 -13.22 9.68
C ASP A 65 -1.91 -12.83 11.05
N ASP A 66 -1.50 -13.54 12.12
CA ASP A 66 -1.90 -13.30 13.52
C ASP A 66 -1.55 -11.88 13.99
N SER A 67 -0.57 -11.25 13.33
CA SER A 67 -0.18 -9.86 13.57
C SER A 67 -1.15 -8.84 12.96
N GLY A 68 -2.06 -9.24 12.06
CA GLY A 68 -2.98 -8.36 11.33
C GLY A 68 -2.45 -7.87 9.97
N PHE A 69 -1.39 -8.50 9.43
CA PHE A 69 -0.90 -8.23 8.09
C PHE A 69 -1.77 -8.92 7.04
N PHE A 70 -2.01 -8.24 5.93
CA PHE A 70 -2.78 -8.75 4.81
C PHE A 70 -1.89 -9.00 3.59
N SER A 71 -2.16 -10.09 2.87
CA SER A 71 -1.47 -10.41 1.64
C SER A 71 -1.86 -9.46 0.50
N ILE A 72 -1.05 -9.45 -0.56
CA ILE A 72 -1.37 -8.72 -1.80
C ILE A 72 -2.69 -9.21 -2.43
N GLN A 73 -3.05 -10.48 -2.26
CA GLN A 73 -4.28 -11.04 -2.84
C GLN A 73 -5.52 -10.38 -2.22
N VAL A 74 -5.50 -10.12 -0.90
CA VAL A 74 -6.57 -9.39 -0.21
C VAL A 74 -6.70 -7.98 -0.78
N ILE A 75 -5.59 -7.26 -0.94
CA ILE A 75 -5.58 -5.91 -1.52
C ILE A 75 -6.09 -5.93 -2.97
N SER A 76 -5.65 -6.91 -3.77
CA SER A 76 -6.08 -7.08 -5.16
C SER A 76 -7.57 -7.38 -5.26
N SER A 77 -8.10 -8.25 -4.40
CA SER A 77 -9.53 -8.59 -4.36
C SER A 77 -10.38 -7.40 -3.93
N ALA A 78 -9.94 -6.66 -2.90
CA ALA A 78 -10.58 -5.44 -2.44
C ALA A 78 -10.68 -4.38 -3.54
N LEU A 79 -9.59 -4.19 -4.31
CA LEU A 79 -9.55 -3.27 -5.44
C LEU A 79 -10.34 -3.75 -6.65
N GLY A 80 -10.42 -5.07 -6.86
CA GLY A 80 -11.24 -5.68 -7.91
C GLY A 80 -12.71 -5.30 -7.83
N VAL A 81 -13.26 -5.11 -6.62
CA VAL A 81 -14.64 -4.62 -6.40
C VAL A 81 -14.87 -3.24 -7.04
N TRP A 82 -13.82 -2.42 -7.11
CA TRP A 82 -13.84 -1.09 -7.73
C TRP A 82 -13.48 -1.09 -9.21
N GLY A 83 -13.25 -2.27 -9.80
CA GLY A 83 -12.73 -2.39 -11.18
C GLY A 83 -11.29 -1.90 -11.32
N LEU A 84 -10.53 -1.93 -10.23
CA LEU A 84 -9.13 -1.55 -10.20
C LEU A 84 -8.25 -2.80 -10.25
N GLU A 85 -7.27 -2.80 -11.16
CA GLU A 85 -6.33 -3.90 -11.35
C GLU A 85 -4.94 -3.52 -10.84
N LEU A 86 -4.29 -4.44 -10.12
CA LEU A 86 -2.92 -4.30 -9.68
C LEU A 86 -1.98 -5.06 -10.61
N THR A 87 -1.00 -4.35 -11.18
CA THR A 87 0.05 -4.95 -12.00
C THR A 87 1.41 -4.72 -11.36
N LEU A 88 2.27 -5.75 -11.33
CA LEU A 88 3.64 -5.58 -10.86
C LEU A 88 4.41 -4.64 -11.79
N PHE A 89 5.02 -3.60 -11.22
CA PHE A 89 5.82 -2.63 -11.98
C PHE A 89 7.07 -3.26 -12.61
N ASN A 90 7.63 -4.29 -11.97
CA ASN A 90 8.75 -5.07 -12.52
C ASN A 90 8.30 -6.17 -13.51
N SER A 91 7.02 -6.26 -13.84
CA SER A 91 6.57 -7.26 -14.81
C SER A 91 7.16 -6.94 -16.20
N PRO A 92 7.57 -7.96 -16.97
CA PRO A 92 8.04 -7.77 -18.34
C PRO A 92 6.94 -7.23 -19.26
N GLU A 93 5.67 -7.39 -18.89
CA GLU A 93 4.53 -6.77 -19.57
C GLU A 93 4.54 -5.25 -19.40
N TYR A 94 4.68 -4.77 -18.16
CA TYR A 94 4.73 -3.35 -17.87
C TYR A 94 5.96 -2.67 -18.49
N GLN A 95 7.13 -3.30 -18.41
CA GLN A 95 8.35 -2.78 -19.04
C GLN A 95 8.24 -2.69 -20.58
N ARG A 96 7.50 -3.61 -21.22
CA ARG A 96 7.26 -3.59 -22.66
C ARG A 96 6.34 -2.46 -23.10
N LEU A 97 5.41 -2.05 -22.24
CA LEU A 97 4.47 -0.96 -22.54
C LEU A 97 5.16 0.41 -22.61
N ARG A 98 6.37 0.58 -22.03
CA ARG A 98 7.12 1.84 -21.99
C ARG A 98 6.28 3.04 -21.55
N ILE A 99 5.33 2.81 -20.65
CA ILE A 99 4.51 3.87 -20.09
C ILE A 99 5.34 4.61 -19.05
N ASP A 100 5.45 5.93 -19.20
CA ASP A 100 6.10 6.74 -18.19
C ASP A 100 5.30 6.68 -16.88
N ALA A 101 5.98 6.43 -15.77
CA ALA A 101 5.36 6.33 -14.44
C ALA A 101 4.52 7.56 -14.06
N VAL A 102 4.81 8.73 -14.64
CA VAL A 102 4.07 9.98 -14.41
C VAL A 102 2.65 9.99 -15.01
N ASN A 103 2.36 9.10 -15.96
CA ASN A 103 1.05 8.96 -16.60
C ASN A 103 0.12 8.05 -15.80
N GLU A 104 0.66 7.27 -14.86
CA GLU A 104 -0.16 6.45 -13.98
C GLU A 104 -0.85 7.33 -12.93
N ARG A 105 -1.88 6.78 -12.28
CA ARG A 105 -2.68 7.53 -11.29
C ARG A 105 -2.26 7.21 -9.86
N ALA A 106 -1.84 5.99 -9.60
CA ALA A 106 -1.40 5.55 -8.28
C ALA A 106 -0.49 4.32 -8.35
N PHE A 107 0.30 4.16 -7.30
CA PHE A 107 1.14 3.01 -7.04
C PHE A 107 0.90 2.53 -5.60
N ILE A 108 0.98 1.23 -5.40
CA ILE A 108 1.07 0.60 -4.09
C ILE A 108 2.47 0.00 -3.97
N CYS A 109 3.12 0.25 -2.85
CA CYS A 109 4.44 -0.28 -2.55
C CYS A 109 4.36 -1.16 -1.30
N ASN A 110 5.08 -2.27 -1.34
CA ASN A 110 5.29 -3.15 -0.19
C ASN A 110 6.78 -3.21 0.18
N TYR A 111 7.07 -3.09 1.46
CA TYR A 111 8.38 -3.45 1.99
C TYR A 111 8.30 -4.03 3.39
N LYS A 112 8.87 -5.22 3.55
CA LYS A 112 8.92 -5.95 4.84
C LYS A 112 7.58 -5.90 5.56
N GLU A 113 6.53 -6.33 4.86
CA GLU A 113 5.16 -6.42 5.38
C GLU A 113 4.45 -5.07 5.58
N HIS A 114 5.07 -3.94 5.22
CA HIS A 114 4.44 -2.63 5.26
C HIS A 114 3.92 -2.18 3.90
N TRP A 115 2.63 -1.89 3.83
CA TRP A 115 1.94 -1.35 2.65
C TRP A 115 1.81 0.17 2.72
N PHE A 116 2.16 0.86 1.64
CA PHE A 116 1.88 2.28 1.48
C PHE A 116 1.48 2.63 0.06
N THR A 117 0.75 3.73 -0.08
CA THR A 117 0.26 4.22 -1.37
C THR A 117 1.00 5.48 -1.79
N VAL A 118 1.30 5.57 -3.08
CA VAL A 118 1.76 6.78 -3.75
C VAL A 118 0.70 7.15 -4.78
N ARG A 119 -0.03 8.25 -4.57
CA ARG A 119 -1.14 8.66 -5.44
C ARG A 119 -0.85 10.03 -6.07
N LYS A 120 -1.22 10.17 -7.33
CA LYS A 120 -1.26 11.45 -8.02
C LYS A 120 -2.55 12.17 -7.64
N LEU A 121 -2.42 13.37 -7.09
CA LEU A 121 -3.53 14.26 -6.75
C LEU A 121 -3.30 15.61 -7.45
N GLY A 122 -4.27 16.00 -8.27
CA GLY A 122 -4.19 17.08 -9.23
C GLY A 122 -3.05 16.86 -10.21
N ASN A 123 -2.01 17.68 -10.07
CA ASN A 123 -0.82 17.65 -10.93
C ASN A 123 0.45 17.29 -10.15
N GLN A 124 0.32 16.68 -8.96
CA GLN A 124 1.45 16.39 -8.08
C GLN A 124 1.33 14.99 -7.49
N TRP A 125 2.48 14.35 -7.21
CA TRP A 125 2.54 13.04 -6.57
C TRP A 125 2.67 13.18 -5.07
N PHE A 126 1.97 12.34 -4.33
CA PHE A 126 2.04 12.31 -2.88
C PHE A 126 2.29 10.87 -2.41
N ASN A 127 3.30 10.72 -1.56
CA ASN A 127 3.53 9.52 -0.79
C ASN A 127 2.68 9.60 0.49
N LEU A 128 1.70 8.70 0.56
CA LEU A 128 0.72 8.57 1.63
C LEU A 128 1.10 7.42 2.56
N ASN A 129 2.39 7.30 2.86
CA ASN A 129 2.89 6.35 3.83
C ASN A 129 2.37 6.72 5.23
N SER A 130 1.65 5.79 5.84
CA SER A 130 1.07 5.92 7.18
C SER A 130 2.11 6.05 8.29
N LEU A 131 3.38 5.74 8.03
CA LEU A 131 4.49 5.98 8.95
C LEU A 131 4.96 7.45 8.95
N LEU A 132 4.51 8.26 8.00
CA LEU A 132 4.85 9.68 7.94
C LEU A 132 3.84 10.48 8.74
N MET A 133 4.30 11.57 9.37
CA MET A 133 3.41 12.52 10.06
C MET A 133 2.40 13.21 9.12
N GLY A 134 2.59 13.09 7.81
CA GLY A 134 1.71 13.63 6.79
C GLY A 134 2.14 13.20 5.38
N PRO A 135 1.40 13.63 4.35
CA PRO A 135 1.72 13.31 2.97
C PRO A 135 3.06 13.94 2.56
N GLU A 136 3.94 13.16 1.94
CA GLU A 136 5.19 13.64 1.36
C GLU A 136 5.00 13.94 -0.13
N LEU A 137 5.32 15.15 -0.53
CA LEU A 137 5.25 15.61 -1.91
C LEU A 137 6.43 15.06 -2.72
N ILE A 138 6.10 14.42 -3.83
CA ILE A 138 7.03 13.88 -4.83
C ILE A 138 6.84 14.66 -6.13
N SER A 139 7.93 15.18 -6.70
CA SER A 139 7.89 15.79 -8.04
C SER A 139 7.94 14.71 -9.13
N ASP A 140 7.41 15.01 -10.31
CA ASP A 140 7.45 14.11 -11.47
C ASP A 140 8.87 13.64 -11.80
N THR A 141 9.85 14.53 -11.69
CA THR A 141 11.27 14.23 -11.91
C THR A 141 11.86 13.33 -10.82
N TYR A 142 11.38 13.44 -9.58
CA TYR A 142 11.85 12.64 -8.47
C TYR A 142 11.14 11.29 -8.39
N LEU A 143 9.90 11.17 -8.89
CA LEU A 143 9.12 9.94 -8.87
C LEU A 143 9.87 8.76 -9.50
N ALA A 144 10.44 8.96 -10.69
CA ALA A 144 11.19 7.90 -11.36
C ALA A 144 12.39 7.43 -10.53
N LEU A 145 13.09 8.37 -9.88
CA LEU A 145 14.22 8.05 -9.00
C LEU A 145 13.76 7.33 -7.72
N PHE A 146 12.65 7.80 -7.13
CA PHE A 146 12.04 7.19 -5.96
C PHE A 146 11.65 5.74 -6.24
N LEU A 147 10.90 5.48 -7.33
CA LEU A 147 10.52 4.13 -7.73
C LEU A 147 11.74 3.25 -8.01
N ALA A 148 12.75 3.77 -8.71
CA ALA A 148 13.98 3.03 -8.98
C ALA A 148 14.75 2.67 -7.70
N GLN A 149 14.78 3.57 -6.72
CA GLN A 149 15.39 3.31 -5.40
C GLN A 149 14.63 2.21 -4.66
N LEU A 150 13.30 2.29 -4.62
CA LEU A 150 12.46 1.26 -3.99
C LEU A 150 12.72 -0.11 -4.63
N GLN A 151 12.84 -0.20 -5.96
CA GLN A 151 13.19 -1.45 -6.62
C GLN A 151 14.57 -1.99 -6.20
N GLN A 152 15.57 -1.13 -6.07
CA GLN A 152 16.92 -1.54 -5.62
C GLN A 152 16.94 -2.02 -4.17
N GLU A 153 16.14 -1.41 -3.31
CA GLU A 153 15.97 -1.82 -1.92
C GLU A 153 15.14 -3.12 -1.77
N GLY A 154 14.57 -3.62 -2.87
CA GLY A 154 13.80 -4.87 -2.90
C GLY A 154 12.30 -4.69 -2.60
N TYR A 155 11.77 -3.48 -2.76
CA TYR A 155 10.35 -3.22 -2.60
C TYR A 155 9.58 -3.85 -3.76
N SER A 156 8.41 -4.41 -3.44
CA SER A 156 7.45 -4.80 -4.46
C SER A 156 6.55 -3.61 -4.79
N ILE A 157 6.69 -3.10 -6.01
CA ILE A 157 5.92 -1.96 -6.50
C ILE A 157 4.82 -2.47 -7.44
N PHE A 158 3.60 -2.05 -7.19
CA PHE A 158 2.42 -2.37 -7.96
C PHE A 158 1.84 -1.08 -8.54
N VAL A 159 1.61 -1.06 -9.84
CA VAL A 159 0.88 0.01 -10.52
C VAL A 159 -0.61 -0.29 -10.48
N LEU A 160 -1.41 0.74 -10.24
CA LEU A 160 -2.86 0.64 -10.29
C LEU A 160 -3.38 1.04 -11.66
N ARG A 161 -4.22 0.19 -12.25
CA ARG A 161 -4.91 0.42 -13.52
C ARG A 161 -6.41 0.48 -13.28
N GLY A 162 -7.06 1.48 -13.87
CA GLY A 162 -8.50 1.69 -13.74
C GLY A 162 -8.85 3.10 -13.25
N ASP A 163 -10.14 3.33 -13.07
CA ASP A 163 -10.67 4.63 -12.70
C ASP A 163 -10.82 4.78 -11.19
N LEU A 164 -9.89 5.53 -10.59
CA LEU A 164 -9.98 5.92 -9.19
C LEU A 164 -11.14 6.89 -8.98
N PRO A 165 -11.86 6.79 -7.84
CA PRO A 165 -12.91 7.73 -7.51
C PRO A 165 -12.36 9.16 -7.42
N GLU A 166 -13.19 10.10 -7.89
CA GLU A 166 -12.92 11.53 -7.72
C GLU A 166 -12.92 11.88 -6.23
N CYS A 167 -11.98 12.71 -5.82
CA CYS A 167 -11.88 13.19 -4.45
C CYS A 167 -11.70 14.70 -4.43
N GLU A 168 -12.22 15.36 -3.40
CA GLU A 168 -12.10 16.82 -3.22
C GLU A 168 -10.64 17.28 -3.21
N ALA A 169 -9.74 16.46 -2.67
CA ALA A 169 -8.31 16.74 -2.67
C ALA A 169 -7.74 16.88 -4.10
N ASP A 170 -8.20 16.07 -5.05
CA ASP A 170 -7.77 16.15 -6.45
C ASP A 170 -8.22 17.48 -7.10
N GLU A 171 -9.45 17.91 -6.84
CA GLU A 171 -9.98 19.18 -7.34
C GLU A 171 -9.25 20.39 -6.74
N LEU A 172 -9.02 20.39 -5.43
CA LEU A 172 -8.32 21.46 -4.75
C LEU A 172 -6.86 21.56 -5.21
N LEU A 173 -6.18 20.42 -5.39
CA LEU A 173 -4.77 20.38 -5.80
C LEU A 173 -4.56 20.65 -7.30
N LYS A 174 -5.61 20.62 -8.12
CA LYS A 174 -5.58 21.20 -9.48
C LYS A 174 -5.46 22.72 -9.44
N ILE A 175 -6.08 23.35 -8.44
CA ILE A 175 -6.15 24.81 -8.29
C ILE A 175 -4.95 25.33 -7.47
N MET A 176 -4.59 24.62 -6.41
CA MET A 176 -3.53 25.00 -5.48
C MET A 176 -2.36 24.01 -5.55
N ARG A 177 -1.20 24.49 -5.98
CA ARG A 177 0.04 23.70 -5.92
C ARG A 177 0.60 23.73 -4.50
N VAL A 178 0.78 22.54 -3.92
CA VAL A 178 1.44 22.40 -2.62
C VAL A 178 2.93 22.54 -2.82
N VAL A 179 3.54 23.42 -2.04
CA VAL A 179 5.00 23.53 -1.93
C VAL A 179 5.38 23.02 -0.55
N GLN A 180 6.04 21.88 -0.52
CA GLN A 180 6.58 21.33 0.72
C GLN A 180 8.05 21.73 0.83
N GLN A 181 8.39 22.53 1.84
CA GLN A 181 9.77 22.96 2.08
C GLN A 181 10.60 21.89 2.83
N GLU A 182 9.95 21.08 3.67
CA GLU A 182 10.59 20.02 4.44
C GLU A 182 9.82 18.70 4.32
N ARG A 183 10.55 17.60 4.15
CA ARG A 183 9.96 16.25 4.13
C ARG A 183 9.33 15.94 5.49
N PRO A 184 8.15 15.30 5.53
CA PRO A 184 7.52 14.93 6.78
C PRO A 184 8.38 13.85 7.46
N LYS A 185 8.54 13.97 8.78
CA LYS A 185 9.33 13.04 9.59
C LYS A 185 8.61 11.71 9.76
N LEU A 186 9.36 10.64 9.99
CA LEU A 186 8.76 9.36 10.39
C LEU A 186 8.22 9.46 11.82
N ILE A 187 7.04 8.90 12.02
CA ILE A 187 6.42 8.71 13.33
C ILE A 187 7.32 7.76 14.12
N GLY A 188 8.05 8.32 15.10
CA GLY A 188 9.06 7.60 15.89
C GLY A 188 10.40 8.33 16.03
N GLU A 189 10.73 9.27 15.14
CA GLU A 189 11.99 10.03 15.24
C GLU A 189 11.99 11.09 16.36
N GLU A 190 10.83 11.48 16.89
CA GLU A 190 10.75 12.41 18.04
C GLU A 190 11.25 11.80 19.36
N GLY A 191 11.32 10.46 19.47
CA GLY A 191 11.82 9.77 20.66
C GLY A 191 13.33 9.93 20.87
N THR A 192 14.09 10.23 19.81
CA THR A 192 15.56 10.25 19.86
C THR A 192 16.15 11.65 20.06
N GLN A 193 15.35 12.72 19.95
CA GLN A 193 15.83 14.09 20.15
C GLN A 193 15.61 14.65 21.55
N ARG A 194 14.83 14.00 22.42
CA ARG A 194 14.62 14.48 23.82
C ARG A 194 15.67 14.04 24.83
N THR A 195 16.60 13.14 24.48
CA THR A 195 17.62 12.63 25.42
C THR A 195 18.98 13.34 25.35
N GLN A 196 19.17 14.38 24.53
CA GLN A 196 20.45 15.11 24.44
C GLN A 196 20.47 16.52 25.06
N THR A 197 19.40 16.97 25.74
CA THR A 197 19.37 18.34 26.31
C THR A 197 19.34 18.46 27.84
N GLU A 198 19.37 17.36 28.61
CA GLU A 198 19.38 17.42 30.09
C GLU A 198 20.56 16.68 30.75
N SER A 199 21.79 16.97 30.31
CA SER A 199 22.96 16.68 31.15
C SER A 199 24.05 17.73 30.96
N SER A 200 23.86 18.90 31.56
CA SER A 200 24.94 19.77 32.01
C SER A 200 24.48 20.63 33.19
N PRO A 201 24.84 20.26 34.42
CA PRO A 201 25.08 21.22 35.47
C PRO A 201 26.59 21.49 35.59
N ARG A 202 26.86 22.75 35.88
CA ARG A 202 28.18 23.34 36.19
C ARG A 202 28.88 22.68 37.37
#